data_AF-B7Z891-F1
#
_entry.id   AF-B7Z891-F1
#
_cell.length_a   1.000
_cell.length_b   1.000
_cell.length_c   1.000
_cell.angle_alpha   90.00
_cell.angle_beta   90.00
_cell.angle_gamma   90.00
#
_symmetry.space_group_name_H-M   'P 1'
#
loop_
_entity.id
_entity.type
_entity.pdbx_description
1 polymer ?
#
loop_
_entity_poly.entity_id
_entity_poly.type
_entity_poly.pdbx_seq_one_letter_code
_entity_poly.pdbx_strand_id
1 'polypeptide(L)'
;MGERKIFKKRKPGAQCALGRDHSGSVVSEPCVCANWDFECDYGYERHGESQCVPAFWYNPASPSKDCSLGQSYLNSTGYRRIVSNNCTDGLREKYTAKAQMCPGKAPRGLHVVTTDGRLVAEQGHNATFIILMEEGDLQRTNIQLDFGDGIAVSYANFSPIEDGIKHVYKSAGIFQVTAYAENNLGSDTAVLFLHVV
;
A
#
# COMPACT_ATOMS: atom_id res chain seq x y z
N MET A 1 25.90 -2.94 15.44
CA MET A 1 25.43 -3.85 14.37
C MET A 1 25.40 -5.31 14.84
N GLY A 2 25.04 -5.57 16.10
CA GLY A 2 24.79 -6.93 16.59
C GLY A 2 25.88 -7.99 16.37
N GLU A 3 27.14 -7.59 16.24
CA GLU A 3 28.23 -8.51 15.95
C GLU A 3 29.52 -8.01 16.61
N ARG A 4 30.24 -8.92 17.26
CA ARG A 4 31.56 -8.68 17.82
C ARG A 4 32.60 -9.05 16.77
N LYS A 5 33.42 -8.07 16.36
CA LYS A 5 34.51 -8.29 15.40
C LYS A 5 35.88 -8.12 16.06
N ILE A 6 36.77 -9.06 15.78
CA ILE A 6 38.17 -8.98 16.21
C ILE A 6 39.04 -8.82 14.96
N PHE A 7 39.84 -7.76 14.92
CA PHE A 7 40.73 -7.43 13.81
C PHE A 7 42.19 -7.68 14.18
N LYS A 8 42.99 -8.12 13.21
CA LYS A 8 44.46 -8.19 13.37
C LYS A 8 45.06 -6.80 13.18
N LYS A 9 45.96 -6.42 14.08
CA LYS A 9 46.79 -5.21 13.93
C LYS A 9 48.25 -5.61 13.83
N ARG A 10 49.02 -4.85 13.05
CA ARG A 10 50.47 -5.03 12.97
C ARG A 10 51.09 -4.77 14.35
N LYS A 11 52.04 -5.60 14.75
CA LYS A 11 52.76 -5.41 16.01
C LYS A 11 53.52 -4.08 16.00
N PRO A 12 53.52 -3.31 17.11
CA PRO A 12 54.37 -2.13 17.23
C PRO A 12 55.83 -2.46 16.93
N GLY A 13 56.51 -1.63 16.14
CA GLY A 13 57.92 -1.82 15.76
C GLY A 13 58.18 -2.80 14.60
N ALA A 14 57.19 -3.54 14.11
CA ALA A 14 57.38 -4.45 12.98
C ALA A 14 57.34 -3.71 11.63
N GLN A 15 58.40 -3.85 10.83
CA GLN A 15 58.51 -3.32 9.46
C GLN A 15 58.24 -4.42 8.43
N CYS A 16 56.97 -4.76 8.24
CA CYS A 16 56.52 -5.70 7.21
C CYS A 16 55.33 -5.13 6.44
N ALA A 17 55.17 -5.58 5.19
CA ALA A 17 54.03 -5.27 4.34
C ALA A 17 52.93 -6.32 4.53
N LEU A 18 51.67 -5.89 4.53
CA LEU A 18 50.51 -6.80 4.50
C LEU A 18 50.37 -7.37 3.09
N GLY A 19 50.18 -8.68 2.98
CA GLY A 19 49.94 -9.35 1.70
C GLY A 19 48.60 -8.96 1.08
N ARG A 20 48.43 -9.20 -0.23
CA ARG A 20 47.22 -8.85 -1.00
C ARG A 20 45.95 -9.54 -0.48
N ASP A 21 46.07 -10.73 0.11
CA ASP A 21 44.94 -11.53 0.59
C ASP A 21 44.66 -11.36 2.11
N HIS A 22 45.01 -10.22 2.69
CA HIS A 22 44.78 -10.00 4.12
C HIS A 22 43.29 -9.79 4.42
N SER A 23 42.64 -10.81 5.00
CA SER A 23 41.29 -10.68 5.54
C SER A 23 41.29 -9.80 6.80
N GLY A 24 40.46 -8.76 6.80
CA GLY A 24 40.45 -7.73 7.86
C GLY A 24 40.00 -8.25 9.22
N SER A 25 38.94 -9.08 9.28
CA SER A 25 38.42 -9.65 10.53
C SER A 25 38.85 -11.11 10.73
N VAL A 26 39.29 -11.43 11.94
CA VAL A 26 39.72 -12.77 12.37
C VAL A 26 38.58 -13.59 12.93
N VAL A 27 37.67 -12.91 13.64
CA VAL A 27 36.50 -13.51 14.28
C VAL A 27 35.35 -12.54 14.06
N SER A 28 34.19 -13.06 13.66
CA SER A 28 32.94 -12.35 13.80
C SER A 28 31.86 -13.25 14.40
N GLU A 29 31.31 -12.80 15.52
CA GLU A 29 30.33 -13.56 16.32
C GLU A 29 29.09 -12.70 16.53
N PRO A 30 27.88 -13.20 16.21
CA PRO A 30 26.66 -12.46 16.43
C PRO A 30 26.38 -12.29 17.93
N CYS A 31 25.79 -11.15 18.28
CA CYS A 31 25.36 -10.81 19.64
C CYS A 31 23.84 -11.02 19.79
N VAL A 32 23.36 -11.14 21.02
CA VAL A 32 21.92 -11.11 21.34
C VAL A 32 21.36 -9.72 21.07
N CYS A 33 20.20 -9.62 20.42
CA CYS A 33 19.61 -8.32 20.08
C CYS A 33 19.12 -7.59 21.33
N ALA A 34 19.42 -6.29 21.41
CA ALA A 34 18.93 -5.38 22.45
C ALA A 34 18.19 -4.18 21.84
N ASN A 35 17.68 -3.25 22.68
CA ASN A 35 16.84 -2.13 22.22
C ASN A 35 17.54 -1.23 21.18
N TRP A 36 18.87 -1.10 21.25
CA TRP A 36 19.66 -0.27 20.34
C TRP A 36 19.92 -0.92 18.97
N ASP A 37 19.54 -2.20 18.79
CA ASP A 37 19.66 -2.89 17.49
C ASP A 37 18.41 -2.68 16.60
N PHE A 38 17.43 -1.92 17.10
CA PHE A 38 16.18 -1.60 16.42
C PHE A 38 15.97 -0.09 16.29
N GLU A 39 15.32 0.31 15.21
CA GLU A 39 14.87 1.67 14.93
C GLU A 39 13.36 1.69 14.71
N CYS A 40 12.76 2.89 14.70
CA CYS A 40 11.32 3.01 14.44
C CYS A 40 11.01 2.66 12.98
N ASP A 41 9.93 1.91 12.79
CA ASP A 41 9.46 1.55 11.46
C ASP A 41 8.70 2.71 10.79
N TYR A 42 8.31 2.53 9.53
CA TYR A 42 7.55 3.52 8.78
C TYR A 42 6.29 3.97 9.53
N GLY A 43 6.11 5.29 9.67
CA GLY A 43 4.96 5.87 10.36
C GLY A 43 5.08 5.89 11.88
N TYR A 44 6.21 5.46 12.45
CA TYR A 44 6.49 5.55 13.88
C TYR A 44 7.65 6.51 14.15
N GLU A 45 7.50 7.30 15.21
CA GLU A 45 8.47 8.28 15.65
C GLU A 45 8.93 7.96 17.07
N ARG A 46 10.17 8.35 17.39
CA ARG A 46 10.76 8.11 18.70
C ARG A 46 10.25 9.16 19.69
N HIS A 47 9.61 8.70 20.75
CA HIS A 47 9.12 9.53 21.85
C HIS A 47 9.81 9.15 23.18
N GLY A 48 10.31 10.15 23.91
CA GLY A 48 10.94 9.97 25.23
C GLY A 48 12.12 8.99 25.24
N GLU A 49 12.12 8.05 26.20
CA GLU A 49 13.15 7.02 26.41
C GLU A 49 13.13 5.90 25.35
N SER A 50 13.27 6.26 24.07
CA SER A 50 13.42 5.34 22.93
C SER A 50 12.19 4.52 22.53
N GLN A 51 10.98 4.87 22.99
CA GLN A 51 9.77 4.18 22.56
C GLN A 51 9.32 4.70 21.19
N CYS A 52 9.07 3.79 20.25
CA CYS A 52 8.45 4.11 18.96
C CYS A 52 6.93 4.16 19.11
N VAL A 53 6.34 5.31 18.80
CA VAL A 53 4.89 5.57 18.82
C VAL A 53 4.41 5.98 17.43
N PRO A 54 3.17 5.68 17.05
CA PRO A 54 2.64 6.12 15.75
C PRO A 54 2.70 7.65 15.63
N ALA A 55 3.20 8.13 14.49
CA ALA A 55 3.16 9.53 14.13
C ALA A 55 1.71 9.96 13.90
N PHE A 56 1.41 11.26 14.04
CA PHE A 56 0.04 11.79 13.97
C PHE A 56 -0.67 11.51 12.63
N TRP A 57 0.09 11.35 11.53
CA TRP A 57 -0.43 11.10 10.18
C TRP A 57 -0.56 9.61 9.85
N TYR A 58 -0.08 8.72 10.72
CA TYR A 58 -0.02 7.29 10.47
C TYR A 58 -1.00 6.53 11.37
N ASN A 59 -1.81 5.66 10.77
CA ASN A 59 -2.72 4.79 11.49
C ASN A 59 -2.24 3.32 11.41
N PRO A 60 -1.76 2.71 12.51
CA PRO A 60 -1.35 1.31 12.53
C PRO A 60 -2.45 0.31 12.14
N ALA A 61 -3.72 0.71 12.24
CA ALA A 61 -4.86 -0.14 11.88
C ALA A 61 -5.15 -0.14 10.37
N SER A 62 -4.57 0.77 9.59
CA SER A 62 -4.81 0.79 8.14
C SER A 62 -4.05 -0.36 7.47
N PRO A 63 -4.72 -1.24 6.70
CA PRO A 63 -4.05 -2.31 5.97
C PRO A 63 -3.11 -1.74 4.90
N SER A 64 -2.08 -2.52 4.52
CA SER A 64 -1.16 -2.10 3.45
C SER A 64 -1.89 -1.92 2.11
N LYS A 65 -1.37 -1.05 1.23
CA LYS A 65 -1.93 -0.84 -0.11
C LYS A 65 -1.98 -2.12 -0.95
N ASP A 66 -1.01 -3.01 -0.76
CA ASP A 66 -0.94 -4.29 -1.47
C ASP A 66 -1.72 -5.43 -0.78
N CYS A 67 -2.33 -5.16 0.37
CA CYS A 67 -3.14 -6.14 1.08
C CYS A 67 -4.34 -6.53 0.20
N SER A 68 -4.34 -7.75 -0.29
CA SER A 68 -5.44 -8.35 -1.05
C SER A 68 -6.12 -9.44 -0.22
N LEU A 69 -7.41 -9.65 -0.46
CA LEU A 69 -8.18 -10.66 0.27
C LEU A 69 -7.54 -12.07 0.16
N GLY A 70 -7.42 -12.77 1.29
CA GLY A 70 -6.82 -14.11 1.36
C GLY A 70 -5.29 -14.11 1.46
N GLN A 71 -4.65 -12.96 1.28
CA GLN A 71 -3.23 -12.80 1.58
C GLN A 71 -3.02 -12.42 3.05
N SER A 72 -1.80 -12.66 3.53
CA SER A 72 -1.31 -12.15 4.81
C SER A 72 -0.29 -11.05 4.57
N TYR A 73 -0.26 -10.07 5.46
CA TYR A 73 0.73 -9.01 5.48
C TYR A 73 1.46 -9.01 6.82
N LEU A 74 2.65 -8.43 6.85
CA LEU A 74 3.41 -8.23 8.07
C LEU A 74 2.97 -6.93 8.72
N ASN A 75 2.23 -7.03 9.83
CA ASN A 75 1.85 -5.89 10.63
C ASN A 75 3.02 -5.50 11.54
N SER A 76 3.47 -4.24 11.42
CA SER A 76 4.60 -3.73 12.18
C SER A 76 4.26 -3.56 13.66
N THR A 77 5.24 -3.84 14.53
CA THR A 77 5.13 -3.54 15.97
C THR A 77 5.53 -2.10 16.30
N GLY A 78 5.88 -1.31 15.28
CA GLY A 78 6.47 0.03 15.39
C GLY A 78 7.99 0.06 15.38
N TYR A 79 8.62 -1.11 15.36
CA TYR A 79 10.06 -1.29 15.36
C TYR A 79 10.50 -2.13 14.17
N ARG A 80 11.68 -1.83 13.64
CA ARG A 80 12.36 -2.67 12.66
C ARG A 80 13.83 -2.84 13.03
N ARG A 81 14.40 -3.97 12.64
CA ARG A 81 15.84 -4.23 12.85
C ARG A 81 16.65 -3.31 11.95
N ILE A 82 17.70 -2.69 12.51
CA ILE A 82 18.62 -1.84 11.73
C ILE A 82 19.19 -2.67 10.57
N VAL A 83 19.19 -2.10 9.37
CA VAL A 83 19.70 -2.78 8.16
C VAL A 83 21.16 -3.18 8.38
N SER A 84 21.52 -4.40 7.96
CA SER A 84 22.84 -5.01 8.15
C SER A 84 23.24 -5.30 9.61
N ASN A 85 22.30 -5.26 10.56
CA ASN A 85 22.53 -5.73 11.92
C ASN A 85 22.37 -7.26 12.01
N ASN A 86 23.39 -7.96 12.52
CA ASN A 86 23.47 -9.42 12.53
C ASN A 86 23.14 -10.06 13.89
N CYS A 87 22.42 -9.36 14.76
CA CYS A 87 21.98 -9.93 16.03
C CYS A 87 20.94 -11.06 15.81
N THR A 88 20.92 -12.07 16.70
CA THR A 88 20.12 -13.29 16.51
C THR A 88 18.88 -13.38 17.40
N ASP A 89 19.06 -13.31 18.72
CA ASP A 89 18.05 -13.68 19.73
C ASP A 89 17.56 -12.47 20.54
N GLY A 90 16.90 -12.71 21.68
CA GLY A 90 16.50 -11.68 22.63
C GLY A 90 15.28 -10.91 22.14
N LEU A 91 15.43 -9.60 21.91
CA LEU A 91 14.29 -8.73 21.56
C LEU A 91 13.79 -8.88 20.12
N ARG A 92 14.43 -9.74 19.33
CA ARG A 92 14.01 -10.03 17.95
C ARG A 92 12.55 -10.44 17.86
N GLU A 93 12.12 -11.44 18.63
CA GLU A 93 10.73 -11.92 18.56
C GLU A 93 9.71 -10.86 18.99
N LYS A 94 10.08 -10.02 19.95
CA LYS A 94 9.23 -8.94 20.46
C LYS A 94 8.96 -7.87 19.39
N TYR A 95 9.98 -7.48 18.63
CA TYR A 95 9.92 -6.37 17.69
C TYR A 95 9.72 -6.80 16.22
N THR A 96 9.85 -8.08 15.91
CA THR A 96 9.57 -8.58 14.56
C THR A 96 8.08 -8.38 14.21
N ALA A 97 7.83 -7.92 12.99
CA ALA A 97 6.48 -7.76 12.46
C ALA A 97 5.72 -9.09 12.49
N LYS A 98 4.43 -9.03 12.80
CA LYS A 98 3.58 -10.21 12.96
C LYS A 98 2.73 -10.43 11.72
N ALA A 99 2.66 -11.66 11.24
CA ALA A 99 1.78 -12.01 10.13
C ALA A 99 0.32 -11.85 10.56
N GLN A 100 -0.45 -11.09 9.78
CA GLN A 100 -1.87 -10.85 9.98
C GLN A 100 -2.60 -11.04 8.65
N MET A 101 -3.82 -11.60 8.70
CA MET A 101 -4.66 -11.71 7.51
C MET A 101 -5.20 -10.34 7.09
N CYS A 102 -5.31 -10.11 5.79
CA CYS A 102 -5.92 -8.90 5.25
C CYS A 102 -7.41 -8.82 5.67
N PRO A 103 -7.85 -7.76 6.38
CA PRO A 103 -9.24 -7.61 6.82
C PRO A 103 -10.21 -7.19 5.68
N GLY A 104 -9.68 -6.98 4.47
CA GLY A 104 -10.39 -6.38 3.35
C GLY A 104 -10.39 -4.84 3.41
N LYS A 105 -10.77 -4.19 2.30
CA LYS A 105 -10.80 -2.73 2.14
C LYS A 105 -12.16 -2.25 1.66
N ALA A 106 -12.70 -1.22 2.34
CA ALA A 106 -13.85 -0.48 1.85
C ALA A 106 -13.48 0.26 0.54
N PRO A 107 -14.42 0.44 -0.41
CA PRO A 107 -14.18 1.25 -1.58
C PRO A 107 -13.91 2.71 -1.17
N ARG A 108 -12.88 3.32 -1.73
CA ARG A 108 -12.53 4.74 -1.58
C ARG A 108 -11.86 5.30 -2.83
N GLY A 109 -12.02 6.60 -3.04
CA GLY A 109 -11.44 7.31 -4.17
C GLY A 109 -12.09 6.88 -5.48
N LEU A 110 -13.42 6.71 -5.47
CA LEU A 110 -14.17 6.38 -6.67
C LEU A 110 -14.17 7.58 -7.63
N HIS A 111 -13.86 7.33 -8.90
CA HIS A 111 -13.94 8.31 -9.97
C HIS A 111 -14.62 7.70 -11.18
N VAL A 112 -15.47 8.49 -11.84
CA VAL A 112 -16.05 8.15 -13.14
C VAL A 112 -15.52 9.13 -14.17
N VAL A 113 -14.99 8.62 -15.28
CA VAL A 113 -14.45 9.41 -16.39
C VAL A 113 -14.93 8.84 -17.71
N THR A 114 -14.95 9.64 -18.77
CA THR A 114 -15.15 9.12 -20.13
C THR A 114 -13.83 8.61 -20.70
N THR A 115 -13.87 7.65 -21.62
CA THR A 115 -12.67 7.08 -22.26
C THR A 115 -11.84 8.13 -23.00
N ASP A 116 -12.47 9.18 -23.54
CA ASP A 116 -11.83 10.28 -24.25
C ASP A 116 -11.49 11.49 -23.34
N GLY A 117 -11.85 11.42 -22.06
CA GLY A 117 -11.66 12.49 -21.07
C GLY A 117 -12.55 13.73 -21.28
N ARG A 118 -13.52 13.69 -22.20
CA ARG A 118 -14.41 14.81 -22.50
C ARG A 118 -15.72 14.72 -21.74
N LEU A 119 -16.21 15.85 -21.25
CA LEU A 119 -17.53 15.98 -20.61
C LEU A 119 -18.65 16.25 -21.62
N VAL A 120 -18.45 15.84 -22.89
CA VAL A 120 -19.38 16.07 -23.99
C VAL A 120 -19.55 14.77 -24.78
N ALA A 121 -20.79 14.41 -25.10
CA ALA A 121 -21.12 13.27 -25.95
C ALA A 121 -22.12 13.68 -27.04
N GLU A 122 -22.11 12.98 -28.18
CA GLU A 122 -23.09 13.20 -29.25
C GLU A 122 -24.33 12.34 -29.03
N GLN A 123 -25.51 12.92 -29.21
CA GLN A 123 -26.77 12.20 -29.19
C GLN A 123 -26.73 11.05 -30.22
N GLY A 124 -27.19 9.87 -29.80
CA GLY A 124 -27.22 8.68 -30.68
C GLY A 124 -25.88 7.96 -30.88
N HIS A 125 -24.79 8.42 -30.28
CA HIS A 125 -23.48 7.76 -30.31
C HIS A 125 -23.10 7.10 -28.98
N ASN A 126 -22.16 6.16 -29.02
CA ASN A 126 -21.67 5.47 -27.83
C ASN A 126 -20.77 6.39 -26.98
N ALA A 127 -21.27 6.81 -25.82
CA ALA A 127 -20.45 7.33 -24.74
C ALA A 127 -19.88 6.15 -23.93
N THR A 128 -18.58 6.17 -23.63
CA THR A 128 -17.94 5.08 -22.87
C THR A 128 -17.38 5.62 -21.56
N PHE A 129 -17.74 4.98 -20.45
CA PHE A 129 -17.37 5.38 -19.09
C PHE A 129 -16.40 4.39 -18.47
N ILE A 130 -15.37 4.90 -17.80
CA ILE A 130 -14.41 4.14 -17.00
C ILE A 130 -14.63 4.51 -15.54
N ILE A 131 -14.65 3.49 -14.69
CA ILE A 131 -14.73 3.64 -13.24
C ILE A 131 -13.37 3.30 -12.66
N LEU A 132 -12.80 4.24 -11.91
CA LEU A 132 -11.52 4.12 -11.22
C LEU A 132 -11.77 4.12 -9.71
N MET A 133 -10.98 3.33 -8.98
CA MET A 133 -11.07 3.22 -7.52
C MET A 133 -9.66 3.19 -6.97
N GLU A 134 -9.34 4.08 -6.03
CA GLU A 134 -8.00 4.16 -5.44
C GLU A 134 -7.75 3.05 -4.42
N GLU A 135 -8.75 2.73 -3.60
CA GLU A 135 -8.69 1.66 -2.60
C GLU A 135 -9.99 0.85 -2.59
N GLY A 136 -9.88 -0.48 -2.46
CA GLY A 136 -11.04 -1.36 -2.34
C GLY A 136 -10.77 -2.76 -2.88
N ASP A 137 -11.56 -3.73 -2.45
CA ASP A 137 -11.49 -5.10 -2.97
C ASP A 137 -12.44 -5.28 -4.16
N LEU A 138 -11.93 -5.17 -5.39
CA LEU A 138 -12.71 -5.26 -6.63
C LEU A 138 -13.56 -6.55 -6.73
N GLN A 139 -13.04 -7.67 -6.23
CA GLN A 139 -13.70 -8.98 -6.27
C GLN A 139 -14.92 -9.11 -5.33
N ARG A 140 -15.15 -8.15 -4.43
CA ARG A 140 -16.27 -8.16 -3.48
C ARG A 140 -17.03 -6.84 -3.42
N THR A 141 -16.73 -5.95 -4.36
CA THR A 141 -17.38 -4.65 -4.45
C THR A 141 -18.40 -4.70 -5.57
N ASN A 142 -19.64 -4.37 -5.24
CA ASN A 142 -20.70 -4.16 -6.21
C ASN A 142 -20.60 -2.73 -6.73
N ILE A 143 -20.64 -2.55 -8.05
CA ILE A 143 -20.54 -1.23 -8.67
C ILE A 143 -21.80 -0.98 -9.49
N GLN A 144 -22.50 0.09 -9.18
CA GLN A 144 -23.65 0.59 -9.93
C GLN A 144 -23.28 1.87 -10.66
N LEU A 145 -23.62 1.96 -11.94
CA LEU A 145 -23.49 3.18 -12.75
C LEU A 145 -24.88 3.58 -13.24
N ASP A 146 -25.35 4.73 -12.78
CA ASP A 146 -26.56 5.39 -13.24
C ASP A 146 -26.19 6.48 -14.26
N PHE A 147 -26.75 6.43 -15.46
CA PHE A 147 -26.46 7.39 -16.51
C PHE A 147 -27.25 8.70 -16.39
N GLY A 148 -28.20 8.79 -15.45
CA GLY A 148 -29.02 9.99 -15.23
C GLY A 148 -30.20 10.14 -16.20
N ASP A 149 -30.42 9.18 -17.09
CA ASP A 149 -31.56 9.11 -18.03
C ASP A 149 -32.58 8.02 -17.65
N GLY A 150 -32.48 7.49 -16.43
CA GLY A 150 -33.30 6.40 -15.91
C GLY A 150 -32.76 5.00 -16.23
N ILE A 151 -31.63 4.90 -16.94
CA ILE A 151 -30.91 3.64 -17.17
C ILE A 151 -29.76 3.55 -16.17
N ALA A 152 -29.69 2.42 -15.47
CA ALA A 152 -28.59 2.09 -14.59
C ALA A 152 -28.14 0.64 -14.83
N VAL A 153 -26.84 0.41 -14.65
CA VAL A 153 -26.22 -0.91 -14.77
C VAL A 153 -25.49 -1.25 -13.49
N SER A 154 -25.54 -2.52 -13.08
CA SER A 154 -24.88 -3.02 -11.88
C SER A 154 -23.94 -4.18 -12.23
N TYR A 155 -22.71 -4.12 -11.74
CA TYR A 155 -21.67 -5.12 -11.96
C TYR A 155 -21.20 -5.70 -10.62
N ALA A 156 -21.22 -7.03 -10.51
CA ALA A 156 -20.58 -7.77 -9.42
C ALA A 156 -19.27 -8.39 -9.93
N ASN A 157 -18.22 -8.38 -9.09
CA ASN A 157 -16.88 -8.92 -9.39
C ASN A 157 -16.18 -8.19 -10.54
N PHE A 158 -16.02 -6.88 -10.39
CA PHE A 158 -15.42 -6.01 -11.39
C PHE A 158 -13.95 -6.43 -11.63
N SER A 159 -13.64 -6.98 -12.80
CA SER A 159 -12.29 -6.86 -13.37
C SER A 159 -12.14 -5.42 -13.85
N PRO A 160 -10.94 -4.80 -13.88
CA PRO A 160 -10.76 -3.56 -14.61
C PRO A 160 -11.36 -3.73 -16.00
N ILE A 161 -12.48 -3.05 -16.27
CA ILE A 161 -13.13 -3.14 -17.58
C ILE A 161 -12.27 -2.29 -18.51
N GLU A 162 -11.25 -2.91 -19.10
CA GLU A 162 -10.33 -2.29 -20.06
C GLU A 162 -11.10 -1.57 -21.18
N ASP A 163 -12.27 -2.09 -21.56
CA ASP A 163 -13.10 -1.56 -22.66
C ASP A 163 -14.13 -0.49 -22.23
N GLY A 164 -14.25 -0.20 -20.92
CA GLY A 164 -15.27 0.69 -20.33
C GLY A 164 -16.73 0.24 -20.52
N ILE A 165 -17.65 1.02 -19.93
CA ILE A 165 -19.11 0.81 -19.97
C ILE A 165 -19.71 1.73 -21.03
N LYS A 166 -20.35 1.15 -22.05
CA LYS A 166 -20.93 1.91 -23.17
C LYS A 166 -22.39 2.24 -22.94
N HIS A 167 -22.79 3.45 -23.31
CA HIS A 167 -24.17 3.92 -23.25
C HIS A 167 -24.49 4.87 -24.42
N VAL A 168 -25.76 4.92 -24.84
CA VAL A 168 -26.22 5.80 -25.92
C VAL A 168 -27.37 6.67 -25.40
N TYR A 169 -27.15 7.99 -25.36
CA TYR A 169 -28.17 8.95 -24.96
C TYR A 169 -29.16 9.24 -26.09
N LYS A 170 -30.45 9.18 -25.77
CA LYS A 170 -31.55 9.39 -26.73
C LYS A 170 -31.99 10.84 -26.86
N SER A 171 -31.65 11.71 -25.91
CA SER A 171 -32.02 13.12 -25.90
C SER A 171 -30.80 13.99 -25.58
N ALA A 172 -30.72 15.15 -26.21
CA ALA A 172 -29.76 16.19 -25.84
C ALA A 172 -30.11 16.79 -24.47
N GLY A 173 -29.10 17.20 -23.72
CA GLY A 173 -29.27 17.72 -22.36
C GLY A 173 -28.05 17.51 -21.47
N ILE A 174 -28.16 17.90 -20.20
CA ILE A 174 -27.12 17.66 -19.19
C ILE A 174 -27.57 16.48 -18.33
N PHE A 175 -26.76 15.44 -18.27
CA PHE A 175 -27.02 14.23 -17.50
C PHE A 175 -26.05 14.13 -16.33
N GLN A 176 -26.57 13.70 -15.18
CA GLN A 176 -25.77 13.43 -13.99
C GLN A 176 -25.47 11.93 -13.91
N VAL A 177 -24.28 11.55 -14.36
CA VAL A 177 -23.79 10.18 -14.28
C VAL A 177 -23.28 9.92 -12.86
N THR A 178 -23.83 8.92 -12.19
CA THR A 178 -23.49 8.59 -10.80
C THR A 178 -22.95 7.17 -10.72
N ALA A 179 -21.71 7.04 -10.27
CA ALA A 179 -21.11 5.75 -9.93
C ALA A 179 -21.21 5.53 -8.41
N TYR A 180 -21.65 4.36 -8.01
CA TYR A 180 -21.79 3.95 -6.62
C TYR A 180 -21.10 2.60 -6.43
N ALA A 181 -20.19 2.51 -5.46
CA ALA A 181 -19.47 1.30 -5.13
C ALA A 181 -19.76 0.90 -3.68
N GLU A 182 -20.09 -0.37 -3.43
CA GLU A 182 -20.44 -0.86 -2.09
C GLU A 182 -19.87 -2.25 -1.82
N ASN A 183 -19.40 -2.44 -0.58
CA ASN A 183 -19.10 -3.74 -0.03
C ASN A 183 -19.45 -3.82 1.46
N ASN A 184 -19.20 -4.96 2.10
CA ASN A 184 -19.52 -5.18 3.51
C ASN A 184 -18.76 -4.28 4.51
N LEU A 185 -17.76 -3.51 4.05
CA LEU A 185 -16.94 -2.62 4.87
C LEU A 185 -17.31 -1.14 4.68
N GLY A 186 -18.03 -0.79 3.60
CA GLY A 186 -18.47 0.58 3.34
C GLY A 186 -18.88 0.80 1.89
N SER A 187 -19.12 2.07 1.55
CA SER A 187 -19.48 2.51 0.21
C SER A 187 -18.82 3.83 -0.16
N ASP A 188 -18.70 4.08 -1.46
CA ASP A 188 -18.21 5.33 -2.03
C ASP A 188 -19.05 5.72 -3.25
N THR A 189 -19.13 7.01 -3.56
CA THR A 189 -19.95 7.55 -4.64
C THR A 189 -19.21 8.63 -5.41
N ALA A 190 -19.30 8.58 -6.74
CA ALA A 190 -18.71 9.56 -7.65
C ALA A 190 -19.76 10.08 -8.61
N VAL A 191 -19.65 11.36 -8.98
CA VAL A 191 -20.59 12.03 -9.88
C VAL A 191 -19.84 12.72 -11.01
N LEU A 192 -20.37 12.61 -12.22
CA LEU A 192 -19.89 13.26 -13.45
C LEU A 192 -21.08 13.93 -14.14
N PHE A 193 -20.95 15.21 -14.48
CA PHE A 193 -21.94 15.89 -15.31
C PHE A 193 -21.51 15.83 -16.78
N LEU A 194 -22.34 15.22 -17.62
CA LEU A 194 -22.09 15.05 -19.05
C LEU A 194 -23.06 15.91 -19.86
N HIS A 195 -22.54 16.68 -20.80
CA HIS A 195 -23.36 17.43 -21.75
C HIS A 195 -23.53 16.65 -23.06
N VAL A 196 -24.76 16.28 -23.39
CA VAL A 196 -25.10 15.58 -24.64
C VAL A 196 -25.65 16.58 -25.63
N VAL A 197 -25.00 16.67 -26.80
CA VAL A 197 -25.33 17.60 -27.90
C VAL A 197 -25.83 16.90 -29.14
#